data_AF-A0A075HQA0-F1
#
_entry.id   AF-A0A075HQA0-F1
#
_cell.length_a   1.000
_cell.length_b   1.000
_cell.length_c   1.000
_cell.angle_alpha   90.00
_cell.angle_beta   90.00
_cell.angle_gamma   90.00
#
_symmetry.space_group_name_H-M   'P 1'
#
loop_
_entity.id
_entity.type
_entity.pdbx_description
1 polymer ?
#
loop_
_entity_poly.entity_id
_entity_poly.type
_entity_poly.pdbx_seq_one_letter_code
_entity_poly.pdbx_strand_id
1 'polypeptide(L)'
;MTTLSEAPKSIKIPALYEDILHLEPTVIGGLIIQKLDSTHYSNELLIGIDPGKRMGLSIYYYGREVEHSLHISVEDLVSHLVRILAGLPAKKKIVKIGNGDIKLAKKITNLLNLKYCSDFEIEFVNEQKTSVKTKNYNQRGKRDMQSAKYITQREGPRHVILPLSRIG
;
A
#
# COMPACT_ATOMS: atom_id res chain seq x y z
N MET A 1 -13.24 -0.80 -26.68
CA MET A 1 -13.51 -0.05 -25.45
C MET A 1 -13.40 1.44 -25.79
N THR A 2 -13.66 2.37 -24.86
CA THR A 2 -13.66 3.82 -25.14
C THR A 2 -12.51 4.47 -24.39
N THR A 3 -11.77 5.36 -25.04
CA THR A 3 -10.71 6.16 -24.42
C THR A 3 -11.27 7.38 -23.69
N LEU A 4 -10.49 8.00 -22.80
CA LEU A 4 -10.90 9.22 -22.10
C LEU A 4 -11.18 10.38 -23.08
N SER A 5 -10.43 10.47 -24.19
CA SER A 5 -10.58 11.53 -25.19
C SER A 5 -11.85 11.38 -26.03
N GLU A 6 -12.35 10.15 -26.20
CA GLU A 6 -13.59 9.85 -26.94
C GLU A 6 -14.83 9.90 -26.05
N ALA A 7 -14.65 9.97 -24.73
CA ALA A 7 -15.74 9.94 -23.77
C ALA A 7 -16.52 11.27 -23.73
N PRO A 8 -17.87 11.23 -23.65
CA PRO A 8 -18.66 12.44 -23.43
C PRO A 8 -18.27 13.14 -22.12
N LYS A 9 -18.24 14.48 -22.14
CA LYS A 9 -17.82 15.30 -20.98
C LYS A 9 -18.63 15.08 -19.70
N SER A 10 -19.87 14.59 -19.82
CA SER A 10 -20.71 14.24 -18.68
C SER A 10 -21.25 12.82 -18.83
N ILE A 11 -20.81 11.92 -17.96
CA ILE A 11 -21.30 10.54 -17.88
C ILE A 11 -21.90 10.35 -16.48
N LYS A 12 -23.16 9.88 -16.43
CA LYS A 12 -23.90 9.66 -15.17
C LYS A 12 -23.53 8.35 -14.47
N ILE A 13 -22.85 7.45 -15.16
CA ILE A 13 -22.48 6.11 -14.69
C ILE A 13 -20.97 6.10 -14.40
N PRO A 14 -20.52 5.49 -13.29
CA PRO A 14 -19.09 5.28 -13.07
C PRO A 14 -18.45 4.50 -14.22
N ALA A 15 -17.52 5.11 -14.93
CA ALA A 15 -16.82 4.50 -16.06
C ALA A 15 -15.31 4.45 -15.84
N LEU A 16 -14.68 3.43 -16.43
CA LEU A 16 -13.24 3.27 -16.59
C LEU A 16 -12.94 3.27 -18.09
N TYR A 17 -11.79 3.83 -18.46
CA TYR A 17 -11.38 4.02 -19.85
C TYR A 17 -10.20 3.13 -20.20
N GLU A 18 -10.03 2.85 -21.48
CA GLU A 18 -8.97 1.97 -21.98
C GLU A 18 -7.55 2.44 -21.57
N ASP A 19 -7.37 3.74 -21.37
CA ASP A 19 -6.12 4.37 -20.91
C ASP A 19 -5.57 3.76 -19.60
N ILE A 20 -6.42 3.16 -18.76
CA ILE A 20 -5.98 2.56 -17.49
C ILE A 20 -5.32 1.18 -17.67
N LEU A 21 -5.44 0.54 -18.83
CA LEU A 21 -4.92 -0.82 -19.05
C LEU A 21 -3.39 -0.91 -18.97
N HIS A 22 -2.71 0.22 -19.08
CA HIS A 22 -1.24 0.31 -18.95
C HIS A 22 -0.77 0.46 -17.49
N LEU A 23 -1.70 0.60 -16.54
CA LEU A 23 -1.38 0.77 -15.12
C LEU A 23 -1.09 -0.59 -14.45
N GLU A 24 -0.46 -0.53 -13.28
CA GLU A 24 -0.28 -1.71 -12.42
C GLU A 24 -1.63 -2.39 -12.13
N PRO A 25 -1.70 -3.74 -12.13
CA PRO A 25 -2.95 -4.45 -11.83
C PRO A 25 -3.60 -4.02 -10.52
N THR A 26 -2.80 -3.73 -9.48
CA THR A 26 -3.29 -3.21 -8.20
C THR A 26 -3.90 -1.82 -8.32
N VAL A 27 -3.34 -0.95 -9.17
CA VAL A 27 -3.90 0.37 -9.45
C VAL A 27 -5.23 0.22 -10.17
N ILE A 28 -5.30 -0.63 -11.19
CA ILE A 28 -6.56 -0.93 -11.90
C ILE A 28 -7.62 -1.43 -10.93
N GLY A 29 -7.27 -2.41 -10.08
CA GLY A 29 -8.15 -2.94 -9.03
C GLY A 29 -8.63 -1.86 -8.07
N GLY A 30 -7.74 -0.98 -7.62
CA GLY A 30 -8.11 0.14 -6.75
C GLY A 30 -9.04 1.16 -7.44
N LEU A 31 -8.81 1.49 -8.72
CA LEU A 31 -9.69 2.37 -9.48
C LEU A 31 -11.10 1.77 -9.65
N ILE A 32 -11.21 0.45 -9.85
CA ILE A 32 -12.50 -0.25 -9.84
C ILE A 32 -13.20 -0.06 -8.50
N ILE A 33 -12.52 -0.32 -7.39
CA ILE A 33 -13.09 -0.15 -6.04
C ILE A 33 -13.54 1.29 -5.80
N GLN A 34 -12.74 2.29 -6.18
CA GLN A 34 -13.13 3.69 -6.06
C GLN A 34 -14.45 3.99 -6.79
N LYS A 35 -14.67 3.43 -7.97
CA LYS A 35 -15.94 3.63 -8.71
C LYS A 35 -17.13 2.96 -8.04
N LEU A 36 -16.91 1.86 -7.31
CA LEU A 36 -17.97 1.10 -6.64
C LEU A 36 -18.29 1.62 -5.23
N ASP A 37 -17.29 2.04 -4.48
CA ASP A 37 -17.37 2.23 -3.01
C ASP A 37 -17.10 3.67 -2.54
N SER A 38 -16.93 4.63 -3.45
CA SER A 38 -16.57 6.03 -3.12
C SER A 38 -17.55 6.79 -2.23
N THR A 39 -18.78 6.29 -2.06
CA THR A 39 -19.81 6.91 -1.23
C THR A 39 -19.85 6.39 0.22
N HIS A 40 -19.25 5.23 0.50
CA HIS A 40 -19.42 4.54 1.79
C HIS A 40 -18.16 4.47 2.64
N TYR A 41 -16.98 4.60 2.03
CA TYR A 41 -15.70 4.43 2.73
C TYR A 41 -14.82 5.66 2.62
N SER A 42 -13.96 5.83 3.63
CA SER A 42 -12.97 6.91 3.65
C SER A 42 -12.04 6.81 2.44
N ASN A 43 -11.80 7.94 1.77
CA ASN A 43 -10.84 8.07 0.67
C ASN A 43 -9.38 8.01 1.19
N GLU A 44 -9.02 6.84 1.70
CA GLU A 44 -7.72 6.50 2.28
C GLU A 44 -7.09 5.34 1.51
N LEU A 45 -5.79 5.46 1.25
CA LEU A 45 -4.91 4.39 0.80
C LEU A 45 -4.04 3.97 1.99
N LEU A 46 -4.22 2.73 2.43
CA LEU A 46 -3.52 2.17 3.57
C LEU A 46 -2.67 0.98 3.10
N ILE A 47 -1.36 1.06 3.35
CA ILE A 47 -0.37 0.08 2.93
C ILE A 47 0.25 -0.51 4.18
N GLY A 48 0.33 -1.84 4.28
CA GLY A 48 0.98 -2.55 5.38
C GLY A 48 2.15 -3.37 4.87
N ILE A 49 3.29 -3.24 5.53
CA ILE A 49 4.55 -3.89 5.18
C ILE A 49 5.04 -4.66 6.40
N ASP A 50 5.27 -5.96 6.24
CA ASP A 50 5.92 -6.82 7.22
C ASP A 50 7.38 -7.07 6.80
N PRO A 51 8.38 -6.40 7.41
CA PRO A 51 9.77 -6.57 7.00
C PRO A 51 10.32 -7.95 7.39
N GLY A 52 11.04 -8.59 6.46
CA GLY A 52 11.73 -9.84 6.73
C GLY A 52 12.44 -10.39 5.49
N LYS A 53 12.86 -11.66 5.54
CA LYS A 53 13.44 -12.34 4.37
C LYS A 53 12.48 -12.40 3.17
N ARG A 54 11.19 -12.47 3.45
CA ARG A 54 10.10 -12.26 2.50
C ARG A 54 9.24 -11.18 3.11
N MET A 55 9.17 -10.03 2.45
CA MET A 55 8.43 -8.88 2.92
C MET A 55 6.96 -9.08 2.56
N GLY A 56 6.11 -9.14 3.57
CA GLY A 56 4.66 -9.16 3.37
C GLY A 56 4.16 -7.78 2.96
N LEU A 57 3.26 -7.73 1.98
CA LEU A 57 2.60 -6.50 1.53
C LEU A 57 1.09 -6.71 1.54
N SER A 58 0.36 -5.74 2.09
CA SER A 58 -1.10 -5.69 2.05
C SER A 58 -1.55 -4.25 1.77
N ILE A 59 -2.49 -4.08 0.86
CA ILE A 59 -2.93 -2.76 0.40
C ILE A 59 -4.43 -2.68 0.47
N TYR A 60 -4.91 -1.64 1.15
CA TYR A 60 -6.32 -1.31 1.30
C TYR A 60 -6.61 0.03 0.65
N TYR A 61 -7.70 0.10 -0.10
CA TYR A 61 -8.19 1.32 -0.72
C TYR A 61 -9.70 1.37 -0.58
N TYR A 62 -10.24 2.52 -0.13
CA TYR A 62 -11.66 2.64 0.24
C TYR A 62 -12.13 1.50 1.17
N GLY A 63 -11.31 1.16 2.16
CA GLY A 63 -11.65 0.14 3.17
C GLY A 63 -11.61 -1.31 2.68
N ARG A 64 -11.27 -1.59 1.42
CA ARG A 64 -11.17 -2.95 0.86
C ARG A 64 -9.73 -3.32 0.50
N GLU A 65 -9.39 -4.58 0.71
CA GLU A 65 -8.09 -5.14 0.30
C GLU A 65 -8.03 -5.25 -1.23
N VAL A 66 -7.07 -4.55 -1.85
CA VAL A 66 -6.82 -4.57 -3.30
C VAL A 66 -5.63 -5.45 -3.67
N GLU A 67 -4.69 -5.63 -2.75
CA GLU A 67 -3.52 -6.48 -2.97
C GLU A 67 -3.09 -7.16 -1.68
N HIS A 68 -2.62 -8.39 -1.86
CA HIS A 68 -1.94 -9.16 -0.84
C HIS A 68 -0.82 -9.99 -1.46
N SER A 69 0.43 -9.65 -1.17
CA SER A 69 1.59 -10.20 -1.90
C SER A 69 2.84 -10.34 -1.03
N LEU A 70 3.89 -10.96 -1.60
CA LEU A 70 5.19 -11.16 -0.98
C LEU A 70 6.29 -10.65 -1.90
N HIS A 71 7.22 -9.87 -1.35
CA HIS A 71 8.40 -9.37 -2.06
C HIS A 71 9.68 -9.92 -1.43
N ILE A 72 10.70 -10.22 -2.24
CA ILE A 72 12.02 -10.68 -1.74
C ILE A 72 13.09 -9.59 -1.81
N SER A 73 12.82 -8.52 -2.57
CA SER A 73 13.73 -7.41 -2.83
C SER A 73 13.10 -6.10 -2.33
N VAL A 74 13.90 -5.30 -1.62
CA VAL A 74 13.44 -3.99 -1.12
C VAL A 74 13.23 -3.05 -2.29
N GLU A 75 14.11 -3.13 -3.29
CA GLU A 75 14.11 -2.30 -4.47
C GLU A 75 12.86 -2.55 -5.33
N ASP A 76 12.45 -3.82 -5.45
CA ASP A 76 11.23 -4.21 -6.16
C ASP A 76 9.99 -3.78 -5.39
N LEU A 77 9.96 -4.02 -4.08
CA LEU A 77 8.88 -3.58 -3.19
C LEU A 77 8.67 -2.06 -3.32
N VAL A 78 9.74 -1.27 -3.17
CA VAL A 78 9.64 0.20 -3.25
C VAL A 78 9.20 0.65 -4.64
N SER A 79 9.70 0.04 -5.71
CA SER A 79 9.30 0.42 -7.07
C SER A 79 7.82 0.13 -7.32
N HIS A 80 7.31 -0.99 -6.80
CA HIS A 80 5.88 -1.33 -6.81
C HIS A 80 5.04 -0.31 -6.01
N LEU A 81 5.47 0.01 -4.79
CA LEU A 81 4.81 1.01 -3.94
C LEU A 81 4.71 2.39 -4.60
N VAL A 82 5.77 2.84 -5.29
CA VAL A 82 5.76 4.13 -6.02
C VAL A 82 4.68 4.15 -7.09
N ARG A 83 4.54 3.07 -7.87
CA ARG A 83 3.51 2.96 -8.92
C ARG A 83 2.10 3.02 -8.33
N ILE A 84 1.89 2.38 -7.17
CA ILE A 84 0.60 2.37 -6.48
C ILE A 84 0.28 3.74 -5.87
N LEU A 85 1.23 4.35 -5.17
CA LEU A 85 1.07 5.66 -4.54
C LEU A 85 0.83 6.77 -5.57
N ALA A 86 1.42 6.65 -6.77
CA ALA A 86 1.19 7.57 -7.87
C ALA A 86 -0.13 7.29 -8.61
N GLY A 87 -0.51 6.02 -8.73
CA GLY A 87 -1.69 5.60 -9.49
C GLY A 87 -3.02 5.69 -8.73
N LEU A 88 -3.01 5.62 -7.40
CA LEU A 88 -4.22 5.64 -6.56
C LEU A 88 -4.41 7.00 -5.85
N PRO A 89 -5.39 7.82 -6.31
CA PRO A 89 -5.64 9.13 -5.73
C PRO A 89 -6.40 9.05 -4.40
N ALA A 90 -5.68 9.18 -3.28
CA ALA A 90 -6.26 9.23 -1.95
C ALA A 90 -6.11 10.58 -1.26
N LYS A 91 -7.10 10.98 -0.45
CA LYS A 91 -6.99 12.15 0.46
C LYS A 91 -5.92 11.92 1.51
N LYS A 92 -5.77 10.66 1.95
CA LYS A 92 -4.78 10.24 2.92
C LYS A 92 -4.05 8.99 2.43
N LYS A 93 -2.73 8.99 2.47
CA LYS A 93 -1.88 7.84 2.11
C LYS A 93 -1.05 7.47 3.34
N ILE A 94 -1.21 6.26 3.85
CA ILE A 94 -0.52 5.79 5.06
C ILE A 94 0.23 4.51 4.74
N VAL A 95 1.52 4.48 5.05
CA VAL A 95 2.38 3.30 4.93
C VAL A 95 2.76 2.84 6.33
N LYS A 96 2.15 1.74 6.77
CA LYS A 96 2.43 1.08 8.04
C LYS A 96 3.53 0.04 7.85
N ILE A 97 4.58 0.10 8.67
CA ILE A 97 5.74 -0.78 8.58
C ILE A 97 5.96 -1.44 9.94
N GLY A 98 6.01 -2.77 9.96
CA GLY A 98 6.39 -3.53 11.15
C GLY A 98 7.81 -3.18 11.63
N ASN A 99 8.03 -3.20 12.95
CA ASN A 99 9.32 -2.82 13.55
C ASN A 99 10.18 -4.01 14.02
N GLY A 100 9.84 -5.25 13.65
CA GLY A 100 10.56 -6.47 14.06
C GLY A 100 11.96 -6.56 13.48
N ASP A 101 12.15 -6.10 12.24
CA ASP A 101 13.46 -5.78 11.66
C ASP A 101 13.59 -4.28 11.38
N ILE A 102 13.98 -3.53 12.41
CA ILE A 102 14.11 -2.07 12.34
C ILE A 102 15.13 -1.60 11.29
N LYS A 103 16.15 -2.39 10.97
CA LYS A 103 17.16 -2.03 9.96
C LYS A 103 16.52 -2.07 8.58
N LEU A 104 15.77 -3.13 8.29
CA LEU A 104 15.07 -3.29 7.03
C LEU A 104 13.92 -2.27 6.89
N ALA A 105 13.16 -2.04 7.96
CA ALA A 105 12.09 -1.04 8.00
C ALA A 105 12.60 0.37 7.65
N LYS A 106 13.75 0.77 8.21
CA LYS A 106 14.42 2.04 7.88
C LYS A 106 14.93 2.07 6.44
N LYS A 107 15.48 0.95 5.92
CA LYS A 107 15.91 0.87 4.51
C LYS A 107 14.74 1.10 3.56
N ILE A 108 13.60 0.45 3.79
CA ILE A 108 12.37 0.63 3.01
C ILE A 108 11.91 2.09 3.06
N THR A 109 11.83 2.66 4.27
CA THR A 109 11.44 4.05 4.50
C THR A 109 12.31 5.03 3.71
N ASN A 110 13.64 4.92 3.83
CA ASN A 110 14.57 5.81 3.16
C ASN A 110 14.46 5.72 1.64
N LEU A 111 14.42 4.51 1.09
CA LEU A 111 14.31 4.32 -0.36
C LEU A 111 12.97 4.82 -0.90
N LEU A 112 11.88 4.61 -0.15
CA LEU A 112 10.56 5.11 -0.55
C LEU A 112 10.52 6.65 -0.53
N ASN A 113 11.04 7.27 0.52
CA ASN A 113 11.14 8.73 0.64
C ASN A 113 12.01 9.35 -0.46
N LEU A 114 13.06 8.65 -0.91
CA LEU A 114 13.91 9.10 -2.03
C LEU A 114 13.22 8.96 -3.39
N LYS A 115 12.38 7.93 -3.58
CA LYS A 115 11.77 7.62 -4.88
C LYS A 115 10.37 8.22 -5.07
N TYR A 116 9.66 8.56 -4.00
CA TYR A 116 8.30 9.11 -4.06
C TYR A 116 8.27 10.56 -3.55
N CYS A 117 8.01 11.49 -4.46
CA CYS A 117 8.11 12.93 -4.21
C CYS A 117 6.78 13.60 -3.83
N SER A 118 5.84 12.87 -3.23
CA SER A 118 4.53 13.40 -2.82
C SER A 118 4.20 13.02 -1.38
N ASP A 119 3.15 13.62 -0.82
CA ASP A 119 2.80 13.40 0.58
C ASP A 119 2.31 11.99 0.87
N PHE A 120 2.83 11.41 1.95
CA PHE A 120 2.33 10.20 2.58
C PHE A 120 2.75 10.18 4.05
N GLU A 121 2.09 9.38 4.87
CA GLU A 121 2.45 9.17 6.28
C GLU A 121 3.15 7.81 6.43
N ILE A 122 4.13 7.71 7.33
CA ILE A 122 4.69 6.43 7.75
C ILE A 122 4.30 6.16 9.21
N GLU A 123 3.90 4.93 9.51
CA GLU A 123 3.59 4.51 10.89
C GLU A 123 4.40 3.24 11.20
N PHE A 124 5.24 3.29 12.23
CA PHE A 124 5.96 2.11 12.70
C PHE A 124 5.08 1.34 13.69
N VAL A 125 4.78 0.09 13.37
CA VAL A 125 3.88 -0.76 14.17
C VAL A 125 4.71 -1.74 14.99
N ASN A 126 4.39 -1.85 16.29
CA ASN A 126 5.10 -2.76 17.18
C ASN A 126 4.70 -4.24 16.98
N GLU A 127 5.67 -5.07 16.59
CA GLU A 127 5.51 -6.52 16.41
C GLU A 127 5.73 -7.33 17.71
N GLN A 128 6.23 -6.73 18.80
CA GLN A 128 6.64 -7.49 20.00
C GLN A 128 5.51 -8.21 20.74
N LYS A 129 4.23 -7.93 20.44
CA LYS A 129 3.09 -8.72 20.93
C LYS A 129 2.79 -9.97 20.09
N THR A 130 3.58 -10.27 19.06
CA THR A 130 3.41 -11.47 18.20
C THR A 130 4.54 -12.46 18.44
N SER A 131 4.49 -13.16 19.57
CA SER A 131 5.28 -14.36 19.83
C SER A 131 4.41 -15.59 20.03
N VAL A 132 3.30 -15.73 19.27
CA VAL A 132 2.76 -17.09 19.03
C VAL A 132 3.64 -17.76 17.95
N LYS A 133 4.88 -18.05 18.34
CA LYS A 133 5.85 -18.84 17.57
C LYS A 133 5.45 -20.32 17.62
N THR A 134 4.29 -20.71 17.10
CA THR A 134 4.03 -22.14 16.85
C THR A 134 4.89 -22.55 15.66
N LYS A 135 5.91 -23.37 15.90
CA LYS A 135 6.93 -23.82 14.94
C LYS A 135 6.40 -24.78 13.86
N ASN A 136 5.42 -24.36 13.05
CA ASN A 136 4.98 -25.15 11.90
C ASN A 136 5.64 -24.62 10.63
N TYR A 137 6.68 -25.31 10.17
CA TYR A 137 7.49 -24.95 8.98
C TYR A 137 6.65 -24.86 7.69
N ASN A 138 5.56 -25.63 7.59
CA ASN A 138 4.78 -25.79 6.35
C ASN A 138 3.77 -24.66 6.07
N GLN A 139 3.69 -23.63 6.90
CA GLN A 139 2.74 -22.50 6.73
C GLN A 139 3.42 -21.13 6.61
N ARG A 140 4.74 -21.09 6.42
CA ARG A 140 5.53 -19.85 6.47
C ARG A 140 5.04 -18.78 5.48
N GLY A 141 4.79 -19.14 4.22
CA GLY A 141 4.29 -18.18 3.22
C GLY A 141 2.90 -17.60 3.56
N LYS A 142 1.98 -18.41 4.10
CA LYS A 142 0.65 -17.95 4.52
C LYS A 142 0.72 -17.02 5.73
N ARG A 143 1.72 -17.20 6.60
CA ARG A 143 1.95 -16.33 7.76
C ARG A 143 2.52 -14.98 7.36
N ASP A 144 3.58 -14.97 6.56
CA ASP A 144 4.20 -13.74 6.07
C ASP A 144 3.16 -12.85 5.36
N MET A 145 2.27 -13.50 4.61
CA MET A 145 1.07 -12.89 4.05
C MET A 145 0.14 -12.33 5.16
N GLN A 146 -0.37 -13.16 6.07
CA GLN A 146 -1.29 -12.68 7.12
C GLN A 146 -0.71 -11.58 8.01
N SER A 147 0.59 -11.58 8.30
CA SER A 147 1.24 -10.56 9.11
C SER A 147 1.08 -9.15 8.53
N ALA A 148 1.24 -8.97 7.21
CA ALA A 148 1.06 -7.66 6.57
C ALA A 148 -0.37 -7.11 6.74
N LYS A 149 -1.37 -8.00 6.70
CA LYS A 149 -2.77 -7.66 6.97
C LYS A 149 -3.03 -7.31 8.43
N TYR A 150 -2.32 -7.95 9.37
CA TYR A 150 -2.37 -7.53 10.78
C TYR A 150 -1.71 -6.17 11.00
N ILE A 151 -0.65 -5.85 10.26
CA ILE A 151 0.05 -4.56 10.36
C ILE A 151 -0.86 -3.42 9.89
N THR A 152 -1.62 -3.58 8.80
CA THR A 152 -2.56 -2.54 8.34
C THR A 152 -3.61 -2.20 9.40
N GLN A 153 -4.14 -3.21 10.10
CA GLN A 153 -5.23 -3.04 11.08
C GLN A 153 -4.76 -2.52 12.45
N ARG A 154 -3.46 -2.51 12.73
CA ARG A 154 -2.94 -2.10 14.03
C ARG A 154 -2.69 -0.61 14.12
N GLU A 155 -2.85 -0.09 15.32
CA GLU A 155 -2.45 1.27 15.69
C GLU A 155 -1.11 1.22 16.42
N GLY A 156 -0.19 2.08 16.01
CA GLY A 156 1.09 2.31 16.66
C GLY A 156 1.41 3.80 16.78
N PRO A 157 2.55 4.15 17.40
CA PRO A 157 3.05 5.53 17.40
C PRO A 157 3.21 6.03 15.96
N ARG A 158 2.48 7.09 15.61
CA ARG A 158 2.54 7.71 14.28
C ARG A 158 3.69 8.70 14.23
N HIS A 159 4.53 8.56 13.20
CA HIS A 159 5.55 9.54 12.88
C HIS A 159 5.27 10.07 11.48
N VAL A 160 4.72 11.28 11.38
CA VAL A 160 4.49 11.90 10.07
C VAL A 160 5.85 12.08 9.39
N ILE A 161 6.08 11.33 8.32
CA ILE A 161 7.23 11.53 7.44
C ILE A 161 6.76 12.48 6.36
N LEU A 162 7.10 13.76 6.53
CA LEU A 162 6.90 14.74 5.47
C LEU A 162 7.87 14.44 4.33
N PRO A 163 7.48 14.61 3.06
CA PRO A 163 8.42 14.46 1.95
C PRO A 163 9.55 15.48 2.10
N LEU A 164 10.77 15.10 1.69
CA LEU A 164 11.96 15.98 1.80
C LEU A 164 11.71 17.37 1.20
N SER A 165 10.90 17.44 0.13
CA SER A 165 10.47 18.69 -0.53
C SER A 165 9.67 19.67 0.34
N ARG A 166 9.19 19.26 1.52
CA ARG A 166 8.46 20.12 2.47
C ARG A 166 9.26 20.50 3.70
N ILE A 167 10.44 19.92 3.89
CA ILE A 167 11.27 20.10 5.09
C ILE A 167 12.62 20.78 4.78
N GLY A 168 12.91 21.07 3.51
CA GLY A 168 14.11 21.79 3.06
C GLY A 168 14.08 22.13 1.58
#